data_AF-A0A3D9IRK5-F1
#
_entry.id   AF-A0A3D9IRK5-F1
#
_cell.length_a   1.000
_cell.length_b   1.000
_cell.length_c   1.000
_cell.angle_alpha   90.00
_cell.angle_beta   90.00
_cell.angle_gamma   90.00
#
_symmetry.space_group_name_H-M   'P 1'
#
loop_
_entity.id
_entity.type
_entity.pdbx_description
1 polymer ?
#
loop_
_entity_poly.entity_id
_entity_poly.type
_entity_poly.pdbx_seq_one_letter_code
_entity_poly.pdbx_strand_id
1 'polypeptide(L)'
;MKIRKAIAAGGLLAASVIWSGFSADASNMDLQIDQATASSFRSGYEPAKASDNVYGNADNGWAADAPPSLSSPQWIKFDLGSAQYVGALELYPNVGHGPRSFTIETSLDDVSYEVHRTVDLAADKRSYFDWTPSKARYLKINITSGFNDDAQIREAYWFSEILPHRVSTLSAGDLYDFSRLTENGFDALKRANIQLVNPIIVGHAPDFTAQTLPNGGNPNNDADYDWTYADELADRFASHGIDLFIGQNLGLLTEHWP
;
A
#
# COMPACT_ATOMS: atom_id res chain seq x y z
N MET A 1 -46.21 27.01 61.47
CA MET A 1 -46.59 25.75 60.77
C MET A 1 -45.78 25.66 59.48
N LYS A 2 -45.25 24.47 59.16
CA LYS A 2 -44.38 24.12 58.00
C LYS A 2 -44.92 24.70 56.68
N ILE A 3 -44.11 25.01 55.65
CA ILE A 3 -43.50 24.05 54.70
C ILE A 3 -42.35 24.72 53.92
N ARG A 4 -41.23 23.99 53.75
CA ARG A 4 -40.16 24.25 52.76
C ARG A 4 -40.39 23.38 51.51
N LYS A 5 -40.10 23.90 50.31
CA LYS A 5 -39.57 23.26 49.06
C LYS A 5 -39.69 24.32 47.93
N ALA A 6 -38.60 24.93 47.42
CA ALA A 6 -37.61 24.51 46.43
C ALA A 6 -38.10 24.59 44.96
N ILE A 7 -37.37 25.35 44.11
CA ILE A 7 -37.16 25.26 42.63
C ILE A 7 -35.96 26.21 42.34
N ALA A 8 -34.73 25.71 42.22
CA ALA A 8 -34.03 25.25 41.00
C ALA A 8 -33.64 26.40 40.03
N ALA A 9 -32.35 26.77 40.09
CA ALA A 9 -31.68 27.68 39.17
C ALA A 9 -31.27 26.93 37.90
N GLY A 10 -31.66 27.45 36.74
CA GLY A 10 -31.18 27.02 35.42
C GLY A 10 -30.61 28.22 34.69
N GLY A 11 -29.29 28.39 34.76
CA GLY A 11 -28.53 29.38 33.99
C GLY A 11 -27.51 28.66 33.12
N LEU A 12 -27.78 28.67 31.81
CA LEU A 12 -27.06 28.00 30.75
C LEU A 12 -25.58 28.46 30.69
N LEU A 13 -24.62 27.55 30.84
CA LEU A 13 -23.21 27.78 30.49
C LEU A 13 -23.02 27.41 29.01
N ALA A 14 -22.77 28.40 28.15
CA ALA A 14 -22.31 28.17 26.79
C ALA A 14 -20.81 27.82 26.84
N ALA A 15 -20.47 26.55 26.67
CA ALA A 15 -19.10 26.13 26.45
C ALA A 15 -18.72 26.43 24.99
N SER A 16 -17.89 27.45 24.78
CA SER A 16 -17.23 27.71 23.50
C SER A 16 -16.20 26.60 23.25
N VAL A 17 -16.54 25.65 22.37
CA VAL A 17 -15.60 24.65 21.88
C VAL A 17 -14.68 25.34 20.88
N ILE A 18 -13.44 25.57 21.29
CA ILE A 18 -12.37 25.97 20.38
C ILE A 18 -12.06 24.73 19.54
N TRP A 19 -12.48 24.72 18.27
CA TRP A 19 -11.96 23.79 17.28
C TRP A 19 -10.49 24.17 17.03
N SER A 20 -9.56 23.55 17.76
CA SER A 20 -8.21 23.40 17.22
C SER A 20 -8.36 22.47 16.03
N GLY A 21 -8.25 23.03 14.83
CA GLY A 21 -8.18 22.23 13.61
C GLY A 21 -7.15 21.12 13.81
N PHE A 22 -7.59 19.88 13.70
CA PHE A 22 -6.67 18.77 13.49
C PHE A 22 -6.04 19.02 12.13
N SER A 23 -4.80 19.53 12.10
CA SER A 23 -3.94 19.20 10.98
C SER A 23 -3.69 17.71 11.10
N ALA A 24 -4.39 16.92 10.30
CA ALA A 24 -3.92 15.60 9.97
C ALA A 24 -2.63 15.81 9.17
N ASP A 25 -1.49 15.86 9.84
CA ASP A 25 -0.25 15.48 9.17
C ASP A 25 -0.45 14.02 8.79
N ALA A 26 -0.59 13.76 7.49
CA ALA A 26 -0.46 12.43 6.95
C ALA A 26 0.99 12.01 7.20
N SER A 27 1.27 11.50 8.40
CA SER A 27 2.56 10.90 8.71
C SER A 27 2.82 9.85 7.64
N ASN A 28 3.91 10.04 6.89
CA ASN A 28 4.33 9.20 5.78
C ASN A 28 4.23 7.73 6.24
N MET A 29 3.34 6.96 5.61
CA MET A 29 3.03 5.57 6.00
C MET A 29 4.10 4.58 5.51
N ASP A 30 5.10 5.08 4.79
CA ASP A 30 6.31 4.35 4.45
C ASP A 30 7.21 4.17 5.68
N LEU A 31 7.95 3.06 5.67
CA LEU A 31 8.96 2.78 6.67
C LEU A 31 10.09 3.78 6.53
N GLN A 32 10.44 4.42 7.65
CA GLN A 32 11.56 5.33 7.70
C GLN A 32 12.87 4.55 7.48
N ILE A 33 13.65 4.99 6.50
CA ILE A 33 14.97 4.46 6.22
C ILE A 33 15.98 5.23 7.08
N ASP A 34 16.73 4.52 7.92
CA ASP A 34 17.83 5.09 8.70
C ASP A 34 19.06 5.32 7.83
N GLN A 35 19.37 4.36 6.96
CA GLN A 35 20.50 4.46 6.03
C GLN A 35 20.27 3.67 4.75
N ALA A 36 20.75 4.21 3.61
CA ALA A 36 20.86 3.47 2.36
C ALA A 36 22.33 3.26 1.96
N THR A 37 22.64 2.08 1.45
CA THR A 37 23.96 1.70 0.91
C THR A 37 23.78 0.93 -0.40
N ALA A 38 24.82 0.83 -1.23
CA ALA A 38 24.75 0.12 -2.51
C ALA A 38 26.06 -0.59 -2.85
N SER A 39 26.00 -1.51 -3.82
CA SER A 39 27.18 -2.16 -4.41
C SER A 39 28.16 -1.15 -5.01
N SER A 40 27.62 -0.12 -5.65
CA SER A 40 28.34 0.98 -6.28
C SER A 40 27.39 2.17 -6.47
N PHE A 41 27.92 3.35 -6.77
CA PHE A 41 27.11 4.49 -7.20
C PHE A 41 27.90 5.47 -8.06
N ARG A 42 27.22 6.14 -9.00
CA ARG A 42 27.77 7.29 -9.74
C ARG A 42 27.78 8.53 -8.85
N SER A 43 28.78 9.40 -9.00
CA SER A 43 28.81 10.68 -8.28
C SER A 43 27.55 11.51 -8.56
N GLY A 44 26.90 12.00 -7.50
CA GLY A 44 25.62 12.70 -7.59
C GLY A 44 24.40 11.78 -7.63
N TYR A 45 24.58 10.46 -7.56
CA TYR A 45 23.50 9.46 -7.48
C TYR A 45 23.71 8.54 -6.27
N GLU A 46 24.00 9.14 -5.12
CA GLU A 46 24.27 8.43 -3.88
C GLU A 46 23.04 7.61 -3.41
N PRO A 47 23.23 6.45 -2.74
CA PRO A 47 22.11 5.57 -2.34
C PRO A 47 21.01 6.24 -1.51
N ALA A 48 21.38 7.22 -0.67
CA ALA A 48 20.43 7.96 0.17
C ALA A 48 19.35 8.71 -0.62
N LYS A 49 19.61 9.04 -1.90
CA LYS A 49 18.66 9.71 -2.78
C LYS A 49 17.49 8.84 -3.23
N ALA A 50 17.58 7.52 -3.05
CA ALA A 50 16.50 6.60 -3.37
C ALA A 50 15.50 6.44 -2.20
N SER A 51 15.65 7.21 -1.13
CA SER A 51 14.78 7.21 0.05
C SER A 51 14.68 8.61 0.67
N ASP A 52 14.75 9.67 -0.15
CA ASP A 52 14.74 11.07 0.30
C ASP A 52 13.42 11.80 0.02
N ASN A 53 12.41 11.05 -0.45
CA ASN A 53 11.11 11.52 -0.89
C ASN A 53 11.09 12.39 -2.16
N VAL A 54 12.13 12.34 -3.00
CA VAL A 54 12.22 13.12 -4.24
C VAL A 54 12.12 12.21 -5.49
N TYR A 55 10.94 11.59 -5.68
CA TYR A 55 10.69 10.68 -6.80
C TYR A 55 10.40 11.36 -8.16
N GLY A 56 10.08 12.66 -8.14
CA GLY A 56 9.65 13.43 -9.33
C GLY A 56 10.77 14.02 -10.18
N ASN A 57 12.04 13.87 -9.75
CA ASN A 57 13.20 14.41 -10.44
C ASN A 57 14.08 13.26 -10.98
N ALA A 58 14.30 13.20 -12.29
CA ALA A 58 15.11 12.16 -12.93
C ALA A 58 16.60 12.20 -12.53
N ASP A 59 17.08 13.35 -12.06
CA ASP A 59 18.45 13.53 -11.57
C ASP A 59 18.57 13.31 -10.05
N ASN A 60 17.46 12.93 -9.39
CA ASN A 60 17.44 12.56 -7.98
C ASN A 60 17.14 11.07 -7.83
N GLY A 61 18.16 10.30 -7.50
CA GLY A 61 18.04 8.88 -7.27
C GLY A 61 19.39 8.22 -7.07
N TRP A 62 19.37 6.92 -6.82
CA TRP A 62 20.54 6.08 -6.90
C TRP A 62 20.76 5.58 -8.33
N ALA A 63 22.03 5.49 -8.74
CA ALA A 63 22.45 4.91 -10.01
C ALA A 63 23.72 4.11 -9.80
N ALA A 64 23.73 2.85 -10.22
CA ALA A 64 24.92 2.00 -10.14
C ALA A 64 26.04 2.52 -11.06
N ASP A 65 27.30 2.35 -10.62
CA ASP A 65 28.48 2.77 -11.39
C ASP A 65 28.84 1.79 -12.52
N ALA A 66 28.22 0.61 -12.53
CA ALA A 66 28.41 -0.41 -13.54
C ALA A 66 27.08 -1.08 -13.93
N PRO A 67 26.96 -1.60 -15.17
CA PRO A 67 25.81 -2.39 -15.59
C PRO A 67 25.56 -3.61 -14.69
N PRO A 68 24.31 -3.90 -14.30
CA PRO A 68 23.98 -5.13 -13.60
C PRO A 68 24.07 -6.36 -14.52
N SER A 69 24.55 -7.47 -13.97
CA SER A 69 24.56 -8.78 -14.66
C SER A 69 24.38 -9.92 -13.65
N LEU A 70 24.12 -11.14 -14.12
CA LEU A 70 24.04 -12.33 -13.25
C LEU A 70 25.35 -12.60 -12.48
N SER A 71 26.51 -12.34 -13.10
CA SER A 71 27.83 -12.55 -12.48
C SER A 71 28.32 -11.36 -11.67
N SER A 72 27.74 -10.18 -11.88
CA SER A 72 28.05 -8.96 -11.15
C SER A 72 26.76 -8.16 -10.93
N PRO A 73 25.90 -8.61 -10.00
CA PRO A 73 24.67 -7.91 -9.70
C PRO A 73 24.98 -6.56 -9.05
N GLN A 74 24.12 -5.58 -9.33
CA GLN A 74 24.12 -4.32 -8.60
C GLN A 74 23.00 -4.38 -7.55
N TRP A 75 23.24 -3.82 -6.38
CA TRP A 75 22.23 -3.82 -5.33
C TRP A 75 22.18 -2.48 -4.63
N ILE A 76 20.98 -2.13 -4.17
CA ILE A 76 20.76 -1.11 -3.17
C ILE A 76 20.12 -1.75 -1.94
N LYS A 77 20.57 -1.35 -0.76
CA LYS A 77 20.15 -1.86 0.53
C LYS A 77 19.74 -0.70 1.44
N PHE A 78 18.65 -0.90 2.17
CA PHE A 78 18.09 0.05 3.12
C PHE A 78 18.13 -0.59 4.52
N ASP A 79 18.72 0.10 5.49
CA ASP A 79 18.66 -0.22 6.93
C ASP A 79 17.53 0.60 7.56
N LEU A 80 16.61 -0.07 8.24
CA LEU A 80 15.50 0.54 9.00
C LEU A 80 15.93 1.03 10.39
N GLY A 81 17.20 0.82 10.79
CA GLY A 81 17.75 1.11 12.12
C GLY A 81 17.28 0.14 13.22
N SER A 82 16.15 -0.52 13.01
CA SER A 82 15.56 -1.52 13.90
C SER A 82 14.76 -2.56 13.12
N ALA A 83 14.52 -3.72 13.71
CA ALA A 83 13.73 -4.76 13.07
C ALA A 83 12.23 -4.43 13.10
N GLN A 84 11.62 -4.27 11.93
CA GLN A 84 10.22 -3.93 11.71
C GLN A 84 9.55 -4.98 10.82
N TYR A 85 8.22 -5.01 10.79
CA TYR A 85 7.52 -5.77 9.75
C TYR A 85 7.64 -5.04 8.42
N VAL A 86 7.81 -5.78 7.33
CA VAL A 86 7.84 -5.27 5.96
C VAL A 86 7.07 -6.22 5.06
N GLY A 87 6.18 -5.68 4.23
CA GLY A 87 5.31 -6.47 3.36
C GLY A 87 5.11 -5.88 1.97
N ALA A 88 5.67 -4.70 1.67
CA ALA A 88 5.57 -4.14 0.33
C ALA A 88 6.72 -3.19 -0.04
N LEU A 89 6.90 -3.04 -1.34
CA LEU A 89 7.79 -2.09 -2.01
C LEU A 89 7.02 -1.36 -3.11
N GLU A 90 7.05 -0.04 -3.08
CA GLU A 90 6.77 0.79 -4.24
C GLU A 90 8.08 1.31 -4.83
N LEU A 91 8.35 0.96 -6.07
CA LEU A 91 9.58 1.27 -6.78
C LEU A 91 9.33 2.33 -7.86
N TYR A 92 10.11 3.41 -7.82
CA TYR A 92 10.18 4.43 -8.84
C TYR A 92 11.51 4.32 -9.59
N PRO A 93 11.54 3.64 -10.74
CA PRO A 93 12.74 3.59 -11.57
C PRO A 93 12.95 4.92 -12.30
N ASN A 94 14.18 5.18 -12.74
CA ASN A 94 14.40 6.15 -13.80
C ASN A 94 14.03 5.52 -15.15
N VAL A 95 12.99 6.02 -15.82
CA VAL A 95 12.38 5.35 -16.98
C VAL A 95 13.40 5.22 -18.12
N GLY A 96 13.59 4.00 -18.60
CA GLY A 96 14.61 3.60 -19.56
C GLY A 96 15.91 3.10 -18.93
N HIS A 97 16.09 3.23 -17.62
CA HIS A 97 17.32 2.91 -16.89
C HIS A 97 17.06 2.13 -15.59
N GLY A 98 15.81 1.73 -15.34
CA GLY A 98 15.40 1.03 -14.14
C GLY A 98 15.83 -0.43 -14.08
N PRO A 99 15.63 -1.08 -12.92
CA PRO A 99 15.80 -2.52 -12.79
C PRO A 99 14.84 -3.28 -13.71
N ARG A 100 15.34 -4.29 -14.43
CA ARG A 100 14.51 -5.18 -15.26
C ARG A 100 14.33 -6.54 -14.61
N SER A 101 15.43 -7.25 -14.34
CA SER A 101 15.42 -8.53 -13.63
C SER A 101 16.11 -8.37 -12.28
N PHE A 102 15.38 -8.62 -11.20
CA PHE A 102 15.86 -8.39 -9.84
C PHE A 102 15.12 -9.24 -8.79
N THR A 103 15.70 -9.34 -7.61
CA THR A 103 15.08 -9.91 -6.41
C THR A 103 14.78 -8.82 -5.39
N ILE A 104 13.67 -9.00 -4.66
CA ILE A 104 13.34 -8.22 -3.47
C ILE A 104 13.61 -9.11 -2.27
N GLU A 105 14.51 -8.65 -1.41
CA GLU A 105 15.07 -9.46 -0.34
C GLU A 105 15.02 -8.73 0.99
N THR A 106 14.89 -9.48 2.08
CA THR A 106 14.94 -8.94 3.44
C THR A 106 15.86 -9.74 4.34
N SER A 107 16.42 -9.08 5.37
CA SER A 107 17.28 -9.71 6.36
C SER A 107 17.12 -9.09 7.74
N LEU A 108 17.31 -9.89 8.79
CA LEU A 108 17.43 -9.41 10.17
C LEU A 108 18.87 -9.03 10.54
N ASP A 109 19.86 -9.61 9.87
CA ASP A 109 21.27 -9.61 10.30
C ASP A 109 22.26 -9.08 9.26
N ASP A 110 21.80 -8.75 8.05
CA ASP A 110 22.61 -8.32 6.90
C ASP A 110 23.59 -9.39 6.38
N VAL A 111 23.38 -10.65 6.75
CA VAL A 111 24.19 -11.79 6.31
C VAL A 111 23.35 -12.76 5.51
N SER A 112 22.20 -13.15 6.05
CA SER A 112 21.27 -14.08 5.40
C SER A 112 20.06 -13.33 4.89
N TYR A 113 19.79 -13.44 3.59
CA TYR A 113 18.69 -12.76 2.92
C TYR A 113 17.61 -13.76 2.47
N GLU A 114 16.38 -13.49 2.86
CA GLU A 114 15.19 -14.16 2.34
C GLU A 114 14.70 -13.45 1.08
N VAL A 115 14.46 -14.19 0.00
CA VAL A 115 13.91 -13.66 -1.25
C VAL A 115 12.39 -13.74 -1.20
N HIS A 116 11.72 -12.59 -1.26
CA HIS A 116 10.24 -12.50 -1.28
C HIS A 116 9.69 -12.51 -2.70
N ARG A 117 10.42 -11.88 -3.63
CA ARG A 117 10.01 -11.80 -5.04
C ARG A 117 11.22 -11.97 -5.95
N THR A 118 11.02 -12.70 -7.03
CA THR A 118 11.88 -12.69 -8.22
C THR A 118 11.08 -12.01 -9.33
N VAL A 119 11.60 -10.92 -9.86
CA VAL A 119 10.90 -10.04 -10.79
C VAL A 119 11.63 -10.02 -12.13
N ASP A 120 10.85 -10.09 -13.21
CA ASP A 120 11.31 -9.78 -14.57
C ASP A 120 10.27 -8.87 -15.24
N LEU A 121 10.65 -7.61 -15.48
CA LEU A 121 9.75 -6.60 -16.02
C LEU A 121 9.80 -6.54 -17.55
N ALA A 122 8.62 -6.47 -18.17
CA ALA A 122 8.51 -6.26 -19.62
C ALA A 122 8.62 -4.77 -20.03
N ALA A 123 8.40 -3.86 -19.08
CA ALA A 123 8.45 -2.42 -19.31
C ALA A 123 8.95 -1.68 -18.07
N ASP A 124 9.70 -0.60 -18.29
CA ASP A 124 10.23 0.23 -17.22
C ASP A 124 9.21 1.26 -16.75
N LYS A 125 8.62 1.01 -15.59
CA LYS A 125 7.58 1.87 -15.01
C LYS A 125 7.57 1.76 -13.50
N ARG A 126 6.95 2.75 -12.85
CA ARG A 126 6.58 2.67 -11.43
C ARG A 126 5.86 1.35 -11.18
N SER A 127 6.36 0.62 -10.19
CA SER A 127 5.92 -0.74 -9.93
C SER A 127 5.68 -0.94 -8.43
N TYR A 128 4.75 -1.83 -8.10
CA TYR A 128 4.40 -2.15 -6.73
C TYR A 128 4.51 -3.67 -6.54
N PHE A 129 5.10 -4.07 -5.43
CA PHE A 129 5.31 -5.47 -5.07
C PHE A 129 4.94 -5.69 -3.62
N ASP A 130 4.31 -6.82 -3.33
CA ASP A 130 3.79 -7.17 -2.02
C ASP A 130 4.16 -8.61 -1.63
N TRP A 131 4.12 -8.92 -0.34
CA TRP A 131 4.29 -10.29 0.17
C TRP A 131 3.67 -10.37 1.57
N THR A 132 3.58 -11.59 2.11
CA THR A 132 3.16 -11.78 3.50
C THR A 132 4.15 -11.07 4.43
N PRO A 133 3.72 -10.07 5.23
CA PRO A 133 4.64 -9.28 6.04
C PRO A 133 5.55 -10.15 6.93
N SER A 134 6.86 -9.90 6.86
CA SER A 134 7.86 -10.59 7.68
C SER A 134 8.74 -9.57 8.40
N LYS A 135 9.39 -10.01 9.49
CA LYS A 135 10.24 -9.12 10.29
C LYS A 135 11.61 -8.98 9.64
N ALA A 136 12.04 -7.75 9.37
CA ALA A 136 13.32 -7.43 8.77
C ALA A 136 13.90 -6.14 9.33
N ARG A 137 15.22 -5.98 9.28
CA ARG A 137 15.91 -4.71 9.51
C ARG A 137 16.51 -4.17 8.21
N TYR A 138 16.99 -5.06 7.35
CA TYR A 138 17.64 -4.73 6.10
C TYR A 138 16.78 -5.17 4.93
N LEU A 139 16.60 -4.28 3.96
CA LEU A 139 15.82 -4.47 2.75
C LEU A 139 16.76 -4.32 1.58
N LYS A 140 16.67 -5.18 0.56
CA LYS A 140 17.59 -5.15 -0.57
C LYS A 140 16.84 -5.38 -1.88
N ILE A 141 17.20 -4.59 -2.87
CA ILE A 141 16.85 -4.82 -4.27
C ILE A 141 18.13 -5.27 -4.97
N ASN A 142 18.20 -6.54 -5.34
CA ASN A 142 19.38 -7.14 -5.98
C ASN A 142 19.11 -7.34 -7.47
N ILE A 143 19.81 -6.58 -8.30
CA ILE A 143 19.52 -6.36 -9.71
C ILE A 143 20.53 -7.11 -10.57
N THR A 144 20.03 -7.99 -11.42
CA THR A 144 20.82 -8.83 -12.32
C THR A 144 20.66 -8.45 -13.79
N SER A 145 19.67 -7.62 -14.12
CA SER A 145 19.57 -6.96 -15.42
C SER A 145 18.82 -5.63 -15.30
N GLY A 146 19.15 -4.72 -16.20
CA GLY A 146 18.64 -3.36 -16.25
C GLY A 146 18.01 -3.03 -17.59
N PHE A 147 17.10 -2.06 -17.63
CA PHE A 147 16.74 -1.44 -18.91
C PHE A 147 17.94 -0.63 -19.42
N ASN A 148 18.24 -0.75 -20.73
CA ASN A 148 19.44 -0.17 -21.36
C ASN A 148 20.75 -0.46 -20.61
N ASP A 149 20.86 -1.66 -20.03
CA ASP A 149 22.02 -2.11 -19.24
C ASP A 149 22.36 -1.19 -18.05
N ASP A 150 21.36 -0.51 -17.49
CA ASP A 150 21.52 0.43 -16.37
C ASP A 150 20.69 0.04 -15.14
N ALA A 151 21.06 0.53 -13.96
CA ALA A 151 20.33 0.33 -12.72
C ALA A 151 20.18 1.66 -12.00
N GLN A 152 19.03 2.31 -12.21
CA GLN A 152 18.68 3.59 -11.62
C GLN A 152 17.33 3.55 -10.91
N ILE A 153 17.33 3.95 -9.64
CA ILE A 153 16.13 4.01 -8.80
C ILE A 153 16.02 5.43 -8.28
N ARG A 154 14.95 6.13 -8.66
CA ARG A 154 14.64 7.46 -8.12
C ARG A 154 14.20 7.38 -6.68
N GLU A 155 13.33 6.44 -6.36
CA GLU A 155 12.79 6.28 -5.01
C GLU A 155 12.32 4.84 -4.78
N ALA A 156 12.47 4.35 -3.56
CA ALA A 156 11.94 3.08 -3.09
C ALA A 156 11.21 3.31 -1.75
N TYR A 157 9.88 3.27 -1.78
CA TYR A 157 9.08 3.29 -0.56
C TYR A 157 8.81 1.88 -0.08
N TRP A 158 9.12 1.62 1.18
CA TRP A 158 8.87 0.35 1.83
C TRP A 158 7.71 0.50 2.80
N PHE A 159 6.89 -0.51 2.96
CA PHE A 159 5.74 -0.45 3.85
C PHE A 159 5.71 -1.67 4.77
N SER A 160 5.21 -1.47 5.99
CA SER A 160 5.05 -2.57 6.94
C SER A 160 4.11 -3.65 6.42
N GLU A 161 3.16 -3.24 5.58
CA GLU A 161 2.16 -4.08 4.93
C GLU A 161 1.55 -3.32 3.73
N ILE A 162 0.57 -3.93 3.07
CA ILE A 162 -0.23 -3.25 2.04
C ILE A 162 -1.10 -2.20 2.73
N LEU A 163 -0.58 -0.98 2.90
CA LEU A 163 -1.41 0.17 3.23
C LEU A 163 -1.96 0.77 1.92
N PRO A 164 -3.26 1.14 1.86
CA PRO A 164 -3.88 1.68 0.66
C PRO A 164 -3.56 3.17 0.50
N HIS A 165 -2.30 3.54 0.32
CA HIS A 165 -1.90 4.90 -0.10
C HIS A 165 -2.28 5.22 -1.57
N ARG A 166 -3.28 4.51 -2.12
CA ARG A 166 -3.84 4.62 -3.47
C ARG A 166 -5.36 4.74 -3.47
N VAL A 167 -5.97 5.34 -2.43
CA VAL A 167 -7.33 5.88 -2.56
C VAL A 167 -7.27 7.21 -3.33
N SER A 168 -6.85 7.16 -4.60
CA SER A 168 -6.97 8.26 -5.53
C SER A 168 -7.24 7.68 -6.92
N THR A 169 -8.52 7.74 -7.31
CA THR A 169 -9.07 7.40 -8.64
C THR A 169 -8.52 6.11 -9.25
N LEU A 170 -9.09 4.97 -8.84
CA LEU A 170 -8.79 3.67 -9.43
C LEU A 170 -9.36 3.58 -10.84
N SER A 171 -8.52 3.22 -11.80
CA SER A 171 -8.99 2.67 -13.08
C SER A 171 -9.46 1.23 -12.83
N ALA A 172 -10.37 0.70 -13.65
CA ALA A 172 -10.97 -0.63 -13.45
C ALA A 172 -9.95 -1.80 -13.41
N GLY A 173 -8.67 -1.56 -13.73
CA GLY A 173 -7.59 -2.55 -13.64
C GLY A 173 -6.80 -2.58 -12.32
N ASP A 174 -7.04 -1.63 -11.40
CA ASP A 174 -6.27 -1.46 -10.16
C ASP A 174 -7.10 -1.76 -8.89
N LEU A 175 -8.01 -2.74 -8.97
CA LEU A 175 -8.84 -3.15 -7.84
C LEU A 175 -7.99 -3.84 -6.76
N TYR A 176 -8.02 -3.33 -5.54
CA TYR A 176 -7.32 -3.90 -4.40
C TYR A 176 -8.05 -5.12 -3.83
N ASP A 177 -7.30 -6.21 -3.62
CA ASP A 177 -7.76 -7.40 -2.92
C ASP A 177 -7.60 -7.21 -1.39
N PHE A 178 -8.66 -6.75 -0.74
CA PHE A 178 -8.68 -6.52 0.71
C PHE A 178 -8.67 -7.82 1.54
N SER A 179 -8.81 -9.01 0.94
CA SER A 179 -8.72 -10.28 1.69
C SER A 179 -7.35 -10.46 2.36
N ARG A 180 -6.31 -9.84 1.80
CA ARG A 180 -4.91 -9.99 2.20
C ARG A 180 -4.47 -9.01 3.28
N LEU A 181 -5.34 -8.08 3.70
CA LEU A 181 -5.05 -7.19 4.83
C LEU A 181 -5.02 -7.98 6.13
N THR A 182 -3.92 -7.82 6.86
CA THR A 182 -3.77 -8.37 8.22
C THR A 182 -4.50 -7.49 9.25
N GLU A 183 -4.69 -8.00 10.46
CA GLU A 183 -5.27 -7.22 11.58
C GLU A 183 -4.49 -5.92 11.85
N ASN A 184 -3.16 -5.97 11.75
CA ASN A 184 -2.32 -4.78 11.91
C ASN A 184 -2.60 -3.71 10.84
N GLY A 185 -3.01 -4.14 9.64
CA GLY A 185 -3.35 -3.28 8.51
C GLY A 185 -4.67 -2.57 8.71
N PHE A 186 -5.66 -3.27 9.27
CA PHE A 186 -6.90 -2.62 9.72
C PHE A 186 -6.63 -1.64 10.86
N ASP A 187 -5.79 -2.00 11.84
CA ASP A 187 -5.39 -1.08 12.92
C ASP A 187 -4.63 0.15 12.42
N ALA A 188 -3.82 -0.01 11.38
CA ALA A 188 -3.11 1.09 10.73
C ALA A 188 -4.08 2.00 9.95
N LEU A 189 -5.02 1.42 9.19
CA LEU A 189 -6.08 2.15 8.50
C LEU A 189 -6.91 2.99 9.47
N LYS A 190 -7.31 2.41 10.59
CA LYS A 190 -8.04 3.08 11.65
C LYS A 190 -7.23 4.20 12.29
N ARG A 191 -5.95 3.95 12.64
CA ARG A 191 -5.06 4.97 13.21
C ARG A 191 -4.82 6.14 12.26
N ALA A 192 -4.76 5.86 10.95
CA ALA A 192 -4.63 6.86 9.91
C ALA A 192 -5.95 7.60 9.60
N ASN A 193 -7.05 7.23 10.26
CA ASN A 193 -8.38 7.81 10.06
C ASN A 193 -8.82 7.81 8.58
N ILE A 194 -8.48 6.73 7.87
CA ILE A 194 -8.82 6.58 6.45
C ILE A 194 -10.28 6.19 6.31
N GLN A 195 -11.00 6.93 5.46
CA GLN A 195 -12.32 6.55 4.99
C GLN A 195 -12.20 5.87 3.63
N LEU A 196 -12.72 4.64 3.51
CA LEU A 196 -12.87 3.98 2.22
C LEU A 196 -14.21 4.37 1.61
N VAL A 197 -14.17 4.99 0.44
CA VAL A 197 -15.35 5.46 -0.28
C VAL A 197 -15.40 4.78 -1.64
N ASN A 198 -16.58 4.26 -2.00
CA ASN A 198 -16.84 3.55 -3.26
C ASN A 198 -15.92 2.32 -3.51
N PRO A 199 -15.77 1.39 -2.55
CA PRO A 199 -15.13 0.12 -2.84
C PRO A 199 -15.95 -0.61 -3.93
N ILE A 200 -15.28 -1.02 -5.01
CA ILE A 200 -15.88 -1.93 -5.98
C ILE A 200 -15.68 -3.34 -5.42
N ILE A 201 -16.76 -3.94 -4.93
CA ILE A 201 -16.75 -5.34 -4.51
C ILE A 201 -17.11 -6.17 -5.73
N VAL A 202 -16.16 -6.97 -6.20
CA VAL A 202 -16.39 -7.93 -7.29
C VAL A 202 -16.65 -9.29 -6.66
N GLY A 203 -17.79 -9.90 -6.97
CA GLY A 203 -18.06 -11.29 -6.58
C GLY A 203 -16.97 -12.20 -7.14
N HIS A 204 -16.45 -13.11 -6.32
CA HIS A 204 -15.38 -14.03 -6.69
C HIS A 204 -15.86 -15.01 -7.77
N ALA A 205 -15.27 -14.93 -8.97
CA ALA A 205 -15.38 -15.95 -10.00
C ALA A 205 -14.00 -16.62 -10.15
N PRO A 206 -13.84 -17.92 -9.88
CA PRO A 206 -12.54 -18.60 -9.98
C PRO A 206 -11.92 -18.56 -11.39
N ASP A 207 -12.71 -18.30 -12.44
CA ASP A 207 -12.27 -18.31 -13.83
C ASP A 207 -12.69 -17.02 -14.56
N PHE A 208 -11.79 -16.04 -14.65
CA PHE A 208 -12.00 -14.79 -15.39
C PHE A 208 -11.89 -15.03 -16.92
N THR A 209 -12.92 -15.63 -17.51
CA THR A 209 -13.15 -15.55 -18.96
C THR A 209 -14.47 -14.83 -19.21
N ALA A 210 -14.42 -13.87 -20.13
CA ALA A 210 -15.50 -12.91 -20.34
C ALA A 210 -16.87 -13.58 -20.57
N GLN A 211 -17.90 -12.96 -19.97
CA GLN A 211 -19.34 -13.08 -20.24
C GLN A 211 -20.19 -14.18 -19.58
N THR A 212 -19.66 -15.05 -18.74
CA THR A 212 -20.50 -15.96 -17.94
C THR A 212 -19.96 -16.10 -16.54
N LEU A 213 -20.83 -15.92 -15.54
CA LEU A 213 -20.53 -16.34 -14.16
C LEU A 213 -20.12 -17.83 -14.18
N PRO A 214 -19.29 -18.31 -13.23
CA PRO A 214 -18.67 -19.65 -13.27
C PRO A 214 -19.64 -20.83 -13.49
N ASN A 215 -20.92 -20.64 -13.17
CA ASN A 215 -21.98 -21.64 -13.34
C ASN A 215 -22.87 -21.40 -14.59
N GLY A 216 -22.45 -20.55 -15.52
CA GLY A 216 -23.30 -20.11 -16.64
C GLY A 216 -24.42 -19.17 -16.20
N GLY A 217 -24.29 -18.55 -15.02
CA GLY A 217 -25.28 -17.64 -14.45
C GLY A 217 -25.44 -16.36 -15.26
N ASN A 218 -26.66 -15.85 -15.29
CA ASN A 218 -27.01 -14.62 -15.98
C ASN A 218 -26.51 -13.45 -15.11
N PRO A 219 -25.64 -12.56 -15.61
CA PRO A 219 -25.16 -11.39 -14.85
C PRO A 219 -26.28 -10.39 -14.47
N ASN A 220 -27.49 -10.59 -14.98
CA ASN A 220 -28.69 -9.83 -14.60
C ASN A 220 -29.62 -10.60 -13.63
N ASN A 221 -29.16 -11.72 -13.06
CA ASN A 221 -29.92 -12.55 -12.13
C ASN A 221 -29.19 -12.61 -10.78
N ASP A 222 -29.74 -11.94 -9.78
CA ASP A 222 -29.14 -11.77 -8.45
C ASP A 222 -28.83 -13.11 -7.76
N ALA A 223 -29.60 -14.17 -8.07
CA ALA A 223 -29.41 -15.51 -7.52
C ALA A 223 -28.10 -16.18 -7.95
N ASP A 224 -27.41 -15.64 -8.97
CA ASP A 224 -26.15 -16.17 -9.48
C ASP A 224 -24.91 -15.53 -8.80
N TYR A 225 -25.11 -14.59 -7.88
CA TYR A 225 -24.07 -13.95 -7.07
C TYR A 225 -23.99 -14.56 -5.66
N ASP A 226 -22.78 -14.92 -5.22
CA ASP A 226 -22.49 -15.25 -3.81
C ASP A 226 -21.89 -14.03 -3.11
N TRP A 227 -22.63 -13.50 -2.14
CA TRP A 227 -22.26 -12.31 -1.36
C TRP A 227 -21.44 -12.65 -0.10
N THR A 228 -21.17 -13.92 0.17
CA THR A 228 -20.43 -14.35 1.38
C THR A 228 -19.10 -13.61 1.53
N TYR A 229 -18.37 -13.40 0.43
CA TYR A 229 -17.11 -12.65 0.46
C TYR A 229 -17.30 -11.15 0.77
N ALA A 230 -18.38 -10.55 0.27
CA ALA A 230 -18.70 -9.16 0.55
C ALA A 230 -19.11 -8.97 2.02
N ASP A 231 -19.88 -9.91 2.55
CA ASP A 231 -20.30 -9.93 3.95
C ASP A 231 -19.10 -10.12 4.88
N GLU A 232 -18.23 -11.11 4.61
CA GLU A 232 -16.99 -11.32 5.36
C GLU A 232 -16.09 -10.08 5.35
N LEU A 233 -16.00 -9.38 4.21
CA LEU A 233 -15.22 -8.16 4.11
C LEU A 233 -15.84 -7.03 4.92
N ALA A 234 -17.15 -6.80 4.77
CA ALA A 234 -17.88 -5.77 5.49
C ALA A 234 -17.82 -6.00 7.00
N ASP A 235 -17.99 -7.25 7.46
CA ASP A 235 -17.88 -7.65 8.86
C ASP A 235 -16.47 -7.39 9.41
N ARG A 236 -15.42 -7.64 8.62
CA ARG A 236 -14.04 -7.32 9.04
C ARG A 236 -13.86 -5.82 9.22
N PHE A 237 -14.27 -4.99 8.27
CA PHE A 237 -14.21 -3.52 8.41
C PHE A 237 -14.98 -3.03 9.64
N ALA A 238 -16.20 -3.52 9.82
CA ALA A 238 -17.05 -3.17 10.95
C ALA A 238 -16.45 -3.60 12.30
N SER A 239 -15.88 -4.81 12.40
CA SER A 239 -15.22 -5.32 13.61
C SER A 239 -14.02 -4.47 14.03
N HIS A 240 -13.38 -3.82 13.06
CA HIS A 240 -12.25 -2.91 13.27
C HIS A 240 -12.67 -1.46 13.49
N GLY A 241 -13.98 -1.17 13.47
CA GLY A 241 -14.52 0.18 13.66
C GLY A 241 -14.12 1.12 12.54
N ILE A 242 -14.06 0.61 11.30
CA ILE A 242 -13.86 1.37 10.08
C ILE A 242 -15.18 1.38 9.32
N ASP A 243 -15.67 2.56 8.99
CA ASP A 243 -16.88 2.71 8.21
C ASP A 243 -16.61 2.41 6.73
N LEU A 244 -17.42 1.52 6.15
CA LEU A 244 -17.38 1.20 4.73
C LEU A 244 -18.53 1.91 4.01
N PHE A 245 -18.21 2.91 3.18
CA PHE A 245 -19.22 3.61 2.36
C PHE A 245 -19.32 2.96 0.99
N ILE A 246 -20.28 2.06 0.82
CA ILE A 246 -20.59 1.41 -0.46
C ILE A 246 -21.51 2.33 -1.27
N GLY A 247 -21.04 2.76 -2.44
CA GLY A 247 -21.79 3.62 -3.35
C GLY A 247 -22.45 2.84 -4.48
N GLN A 248 -23.61 3.33 -4.92
CA GLN A 248 -24.32 2.82 -6.10
C GLN A 248 -23.53 3.15 -7.38
N ASN A 249 -23.30 2.14 -8.24
CA ASN A 249 -23.00 2.44 -9.64
C ASN A 249 -24.31 2.91 -10.31
N LEU A 250 -24.33 4.14 -10.83
CA LEU A 250 -25.51 4.75 -11.49
C LEU A 250 -26.07 3.95 -12.67
N GLY A 251 -25.36 2.91 -13.15
CA GLY A 251 -25.81 1.99 -14.19
C GLY A 251 -26.54 0.72 -13.71
N LEU A 252 -26.57 0.43 -12.40
CA LEU A 252 -27.31 -0.72 -11.86
C LEU A 252 -28.73 -0.31 -11.46
N LEU A 253 -29.73 -1.04 -11.98
CA LEU A 253 -31.12 -0.84 -11.60
C LEU A 253 -31.30 -1.17 -10.11
N THR A 254 -32.12 -0.38 -9.42
CA THR A 254 -32.41 -0.51 -7.98
C THR A 254 -33.01 -1.85 -7.57
N GLU A 255 -33.51 -2.63 -8.53
CA GLU A 255 -34.11 -3.95 -8.32
C GLU A 255 -33.10 -5.10 -8.25
N HIS A 256 -31.81 -4.83 -8.50
CA HIS A 256 -30.70 -5.80 -8.44
C HIS A 256 -29.85 -5.68 -7.17
N TRP A 257 -30.44 -5.11 -6.11
CA TRP A 257 -29.81 -5.01 -4.79
C TRP A 257 -30.59 -5.87 -3.79
N PRO A 258 -29.90 -6.57 -2.87
CA PRO A 258 -30.55 -7.25 -1.74
C PRO A 258 -31.25 -6.29 -0.77
#